data_AF-A0A430B5P1-F1
#
_entry.id   AF-A0A430B5P1-F1
#
_cell.length_a   1.000
_cell.length_b   1.000
_cell.length_c   1.000
_cell.angle_alpha   90.00
_cell.angle_beta   90.00
_cell.angle_gamma   90.00
#
_symmetry.space_group_name_H-M   'P 1'
#
loop_
_entity.id
_entity.type
_entity.pdbx_description
1 polymer ?
#
loop_
_entity_poly.entity_id
_entity_poly.type
_entity_poly.pdbx_seq_one_letter_code
_entity_poly.pdbx_strand_id
1 'polypeptide(L)'
;MKEHEYLMIVAMEECAEIQQALSKSLRFGLDDTHPETPELSNEKQVLLEFYQLCAVMERLQKERVLQTPSEMQIDDIKTRKMEKVAHFMKYSKSKKII
;
A
#
# COMPACT_ATOMS: atom_id res chain seq x y z
N MET A 1 -15.49 9.55 19.74
CA MET A 1 -14.37 8.84 19.09
C MET A 1 -13.09 9.56 19.50
N LYS A 2 -12.10 8.82 19.99
CA LYS A 2 -10.77 9.38 20.29
C LYS A 2 -10.01 9.61 18.99
N GLU A 3 -9.07 10.55 18.98
CA GLU A 3 -8.29 10.91 17.78
C GLU A 3 -7.61 9.68 17.14
N HIS A 4 -6.99 8.81 17.94
CA HIS A 4 -6.34 7.61 17.42
C HIS A 4 -7.31 6.57 16.82
N GLU A 5 -8.54 6.48 17.34
CA GLU A 5 -9.57 5.60 16.77
C GLU A 5 -9.99 6.12 15.39
N TYR A 6 -10.12 7.44 15.25
CA TYR A 6 -10.38 8.08 13.97
C TYR A 6 -9.22 7.84 12.99
N LEU A 7 -7.97 8.02 13.41
CA LEU A 7 -6.80 7.75 12.57
C LEU A 7 -6.72 6.29 12.12
N MET A 8 -7.13 5.34 12.95
CA MET A 8 -7.22 3.94 12.54
C MET A 8 -8.30 3.70 11.48
N ILE A 9 -9.44 4.41 11.57
CA ILE A 9 -10.48 4.38 10.52
C ILE A 9 -9.92 4.94 9.21
N VAL A 10 -9.26 6.10 9.25
CA VAL A 10 -8.63 6.69 8.06
C VAL A 10 -7.59 5.73 7.46
N ALA A 11 -6.75 5.09 8.28
CA ALA A 11 -5.80 4.11 7.79
C ALA A 11 -6.47 2.93 7.07
N MET A 12 -7.68 2.51 7.51
CA MET A 12 -8.47 1.48 6.82
C MET A 12 -9.03 1.98 5.48
N GLU A 13 -9.47 3.24 5.42
CA GLU A 13 -9.97 3.87 4.19
C GLU A 13 -8.86 3.93 3.12
N GLU A 14 -7.69 4.42 3.50
CA GLU A 14 -6.51 4.50 2.62
C GLU A 14 -6.04 3.11 2.14
N CYS A 15 -6.22 2.06 2.96
CA CYS A 15 -6.00 0.67 2.53
C CYS A 15 -6.99 0.23 1.43
N ALA A 16 -8.24 0.68 1.49
CA ALA A 16 -9.23 0.38 0.46
C ALA A 16 -8.95 1.17 -0.83
N GLU A 17 -8.47 2.41 -0.72
CA GLU A 17 -8.13 3.28 -1.84
C GLU A 17 -6.92 2.74 -2.61
N ILE A 18 -5.81 2.38 -1.93
CA ILE A 18 -4.66 1.76 -2.62
C ILE A 18 -5.03 0.43 -3.27
N GLN A 19 -5.91 -0.37 -2.65
CA GLN A 19 -6.44 -1.59 -3.25
C GLN A 19 -7.20 -1.28 -4.54
N GLN A 20 -8.06 -0.26 -4.53
CA GLN A 20 -8.81 0.16 -5.70
C GLN A 20 -7.89 0.67 -6.81
N ALA A 21 -6.89 1.50 -6.47
CA ALA A 21 -5.92 2.03 -7.41
C ALA A 21 -5.12 0.91 -8.10
N LEU A 22 -4.57 -0.04 -7.33
CA LEU A 22 -3.89 -1.22 -7.89
C LEU A 22 -4.80 -2.05 -8.79
N SER A 23 -6.08 -2.23 -8.40
CA SER A 23 -7.05 -2.95 -9.23
C SER A 23 -7.32 -2.23 -10.56
N LYS A 24 -7.39 -0.90 -10.57
CA LYS A 24 -7.55 -0.10 -11.80
C LYS A 24 -6.30 -0.21 -12.67
N SER A 25 -5.11 -0.08 -12.09
CA SER A 25 -3.84 -0.25 -12.81
C SER A 25 -3.73 -1.61 -13.49
N LEU A 26 -4.16 -2.69 -12.81
CA LEU A 26 -4.18 -4.03 -13.39
C LEU A 26 -5.21 -4.19 -14.52
N ARG A 27 -6.35 -3.49 -14.43
CA ARG A 27 -7.44 -3.60 -15.41
C ARG A 27 -7.20 -2.75 -16.66
N PHE A 28 -6.67 -1.55 -16.50
CA PHE A 28 -6.60 -0.55 -17.57
C PHE A 28 -5.17 -0.15 -17.95
N GLY A 29 -4.17 -0.54 -17.17
CA GLY A 29 -2.78 -0.13 -17.34
C GLY A 29 -2.39 1.02 -16.43
N LEU A 30 -1.08 1.17 -16.21
CA LEU A 30 -0.51 2.19 -15.33
C LEU A 30 -0.60 3.61 -15.91
N ASP A 31 -0.49 3.73 -17.23
CA ASP A 31 -0.51 5.01 -17.95
C ASP A 31 -1.93 5.53 -18.23
N ASP A 32 -2.96 4.71 -18.01
CA ASP A 32 -4.35 5.12 -18.23
C ASP A 32 -4.82 6.15 -17.18
N THR A 33 -5.81 6.94 -17.55
CA THR A 33 -6.33 8.07 -16.75
C THR A 33 -7.85 8.06 -16.73
N HIS A 34 -8.45 8.53 -15.64
CA HIS A 34 -9.90 8.72 -15.62
C HIS A 34 -10.29 9.93 -16.49
N PRO A 35 -11.38 9.87 -17.27
CA PRO A 35 -11.79 10.98 -18.14
C PRO A 35 -12.01 12.32 -17.42
N GLU A 36 -12.39 12.27 -16.14
CA GLU A 36 -12.62 13.46 -15.31
C GLU A 36 -11.34 13.99 -14.65
N THR A 37 -10.25 13.21 -14.61
CA THR A 37 -8.95 13.59 -14.00
C THR A 37 -7.79 13.17 -14.92
N PRO A 38 -7.71 13.72 -16.15
CA PRO A 38 -6.74 13.30 -17.16
C PRO A 38 -5.26 13.55 -16.78
N GLU A 39 -5.01 14.41 -15.80
CA GLU A 39 -3.67 14.71 -15.29
C GLU A 39 -3.10 13.63 -14.35
N LEU A 40 -3.96 12.75 -13.85
CA LEU A 40 -3.66 11.77 -12.82
C LEU A 40 -3.76 10.33 -13.37
N SER A 41 -2.61 9.77 -13.77
CA SER A 41 -2.51 8.39 -14.22
C SER A 41 -2.78 7.40 -13.08
N ASN A 42 -3.15 6.17 -13.43
CA ASN A 42 -3.34 5.10 -12.47
C ASN A 42 -2.07 4.84 -11.63
N GLU A 43 -0.88 4.97 -12.21
CA GLU A 43 0.38 4.91 -11.45
C GLU A 43 0.45 6.02 -10.39
N LYS A 44 0.15 7.28 -10.78
CA LYS A 44 0.15 8.40 -9.84
C LYS A 44 -0.88 8.20 -8.73
N GLN A 45 -2.05 7.63 -9.03
CA GLN A 45 -3.04 7.26 -8.01
C GLN A 45 -2.46 6.23 -7.03
N VAL A 46 -1.86 5.14 -7.51
CA VAL A 46 -1.25 4.13 -6.62
C VAL A 46 -0.22 4.77 -5.68
N LEU A 47 0.64 5.65 -6.19
CA LEU A 47 1.64 6.35 -5.37
C LEU A 47 0.98 7.30 -4.37
N LEU A 48 -0.03 8.05 -4.79
CA LEU A 48 -0.76 8.99 -3.94
C LEU A 48 -1.36 8.26 -2.72
N GLU A 49 -2.16 7.22 -2.95
CA GLU A 49 -2.81 6.46 -1.87
C GLU A 49 -1.77 5.74 -0.97
N PHE A 50 -0.68 5.25 -1.56
CA PHE A 50 0.40 4.64 -0.78
C PHE A 50 1.04 5.62 0.20
N TYR A 51 1.32 6.85 -0.23
CA TYR A 51 1.95 7.85 0.62
C TYR A 51 0.96 8.49 1.61
N GLN A 52 -0.34 8.59 1.29
CA GLN A 52 -1.36 8.95 2.27
C GLN A 52 -1.48 7.92 3.39
N LEU A 53 -1.53 6.62 3.05
CA LEU A 53 -1.47 5.54 4.03
C LEU A 53 -0.21 5.64 4.90
N CYS A 54 0.97 5.91 4.31
CA CYS A 54 2.20 6.09 5.06
C CYS A 54 2.08 7.26 6.06
N ALA A 55 1.55 8.40 5.65
CA ALA A 55 1.39 9.58 6.50
C ALA A 55 0.49 9.29 7.71
N VAL A 56 -0.60 8.54 7.54
CA VAL A 56 -1.49 8.15 8.64
C VAL A 56 -0.81 7.17 9.60
N MET A 57 -0.08 6.19 9.07
CA MET A 57 0.68 5.23 9.89
C MET A 57 1.80 5.91 10.69
N GLU A 58 2.52 6.86 10.08
CA GLU A 58 3.53 7.68 10.75
C GLU A 58 2.92 8.56 11.84
N ARG A 59 1.72 9.11 11.60
CA ARG A 59 0.99 9.88 12.61
C ARG A 59 0.63 9.02 13.82
N LEU A 60 0.09 7.82 13.60
CA LEU A 60 -0.22 6.84 14.67
C LEU A 60 1.03 6.46 15.48
N GLN A 61 2.18 6.33 14.82
CA GLN A 61 3.46 6.08 15.47
C GLN A 61 3.94 7.27 16.31
N LYS A 62 3.84 8.49 15.76
CA LYS A 62 4.20 9.73 16.46
C LYS A 62 3.38 9.95 17.73
N GLU A 63 2.11 9.57 17.70
CA GLU A 63 1.21 9.59 18.85
C GLU A 63 1.43 8.43 19.84
N ARG A 64 2.39 7.54 19.56
CA ARG A 64 2.69 6.32 20.34
C ARG A 64 1.51 5.35 20.46
N VAL A 65 0.56 5.44 19.54
CA VAL A 65 -0.54 4.47 19.38
C VAL A 65 0.01 3.18 18.80
N LEU A 66 0.92 3.32 17.82
CA LEU A 66 1.73 2.24 17.27
C LEU A 66 3.19 2.43 17.64
N GLN A 67 3.92 1.32 17.82
CA GLN A 67 5.36 1.40 18.02
C GLN A 67 6.07 1.71 16.71
N THR A 68 7.07 2.59 16.77
CA THR A 68 8.00 2.81 15.65
C THR A 68 9.11 1.75 15.72
N PRO A 69 9.20 0.83 14.75
CA PRO A 69 10.33 -0.10 14.67
C PRO A 69 11.64 0.62 14.34
N SER A 70 12.76 0.03 14.71
CA SER A 70 14.08 0.50 14.28
C SER A 70 14.30 0.26 12.78
N GLU A 71 15.26 0.96 12.18
CA GLU A 71 15.63 0.77 10.77
C GLU A 71 15.99 -0.69 10.47
N MET A 72 16.72 -1.34 11.37
CA MET A 72 17.07 -2.77 11.26
C MET A 72 15.83 -3.67 11.26
N GLN A 73 14.83 -3.37 12.10
CA GLN A 73 13.57 -4.12 12.12
C GLN A 73 12.75 -3.89 10.85
N ILE A 74 12.71 -2.66 10.34
CA ILE A 74 12.04 -2.33 9.08
C ILE A 74 12.67 -3.10 7.91
N ASP A 75 13.99 -3.14 7.85
CA ASP A 75 14.72 -3.84 6.79
C ASP A 75 14.48 -5.36 6.83
N ASP A 76 14.52 -5.98 8.02
CA ASP A 76 14.22 -7.40 8.20
C ASP A 76 12.76 -7.73 7.77
N ILE A 77 11.79 -6.89 8.15
CA ILE A 77 10.38 -7.07 7.74
C ILE A 77 10.24 -7.01 6.21
N LYS A 78 10.85 -6.01 5.57
CA LYS A 78 10.79 -5.83 4.11
C LYS A 78 11.47 -6.98 3.37
N THR A 79 12.67 -7.36 3.81
CA THR A 79 13.45 -8.45 3.22
C THR A 79 12.67 -9.77 3.27
N ARG A 80 12.16 -10.15 4.46
CA ARG A 80 11.37 -11.38 4.61
C ARG A 80 10.09 -11.37 3.78
N LYS A 81 9.42 -10.23 3.65
CA LYS A 81 8.24 -10.11 2.79
C LYS A 81 8.61 -10.36 1.33
N MET A 82 9.71 -9.78 0.85
CA MET A 82 10.16 -9.96 -0.53
C MET A 82 10.64 -11.38 -0.83
N GLU A 83 11.33 -12.02 0.11
CA GLU A 83 11.69 -13.45 0.00
C GLU A 83 10.46 -14.34 -0.15
N LYS A 84 9.42 -14.10 0.67
CA LYS A 84 8.14 -14.81 0.57
C LYS A 84 7.46 -14.57 -0.77
N VAL A 85 7.41 -13.33 -1.25
CA VAL A 85 6.84 -13.00 -2.57
C VAL A 85 7.59 -13.76 -3.67
N ALA A 86 8.93 -13.71 -3.68
CA ALA A 86 9.76 -14.42 -4.66
C ALA A 86 9.52 -15.94 -4.63
N HIS A 87 9.42 -16.52 -3.42
CA HIS A 87 9.09 -17.93 -3.24
C HIS A 87 7.74 -18.29 -3.88
N PHE A 88 6.69 -17.53 -3.58
CA PHE A 88 5.35 -17.81 -4.12
C PHE A 88 5.24 -17.52 -5.62
N MET A 89 5.96 -16.53 -6.14
CA MET A 89 6.04 -16.32 -7.59
C MET A 89 6.66 -17.53 -8.31
N LYS A 90 7.76 -18.08 -7.77
CA LYS A 90 8.38 -19.28 -8.32
C LYS A 90 7.44 -20.48 -8.24
N TYR A 91 6.73 -20.63 -7.11
CA TYR A 91 5.74 -21.68 -6.92
C TYR A 91 4.60 -21.58 -7.95
N SER A 92 3.99 -20.41 -8.13
CA SER A 92 2.87 -20.23 -9.06
C SER A 92 3.28 -20.48 -10.52
N LYS A 93 4.50 -20.07 -10.92
CA LYS A 93 5.08 -20.40 -12.23
C LYS A 93 5.24 -21.91 -12.43
N SER A 94 5.73 -22.63 -11.40
CA SER A 94 5.87 -24.09 -11.46
C SER A 94 4.53 -24.83 -11.60
N LYS A 95 3.45 -24.20 -11.15
CA LYS A 95 2.07 -24.71 -11.23
C LYS A 95 1.31 -24.23 -12.47
N LYS A 96 1.91 -23.39 -13.34
CA LYS A 96 1.26 -22.74 -14.48
C LYS A 96 0.00 -21.93 -14.11
N ILE A 97 -0.03 -21.37 -12.90
CA ILE A 97 -1.12 -20.50 -12.43
C ILE A 97 -0.91 -19.06 -12.97
N ILE A 98 0.35 -18.70 -13.18
CA ILE A 98 0.85 -17.50 -13.87
C ILE A 98 2.10 -17.89 -14.66
#